data_AF-A0A7K6TY17-F1
#
_entry.id   AF-A0A7K6TY17-F1
#
_cell.length_a   1.000
_cell.length_b   1.000
_cell.length_c   1.000
_cell.angle_alpha   90.00
_cell.angle_beta   90.00
_cell.angle_gamma   90.00
#
_symmetry.space_group_name_H-M   'P 1'
#
loop_
_entity.id
_entity.type
_entity.pdbx_description
1 polymer ?
#
loop_
_entity_poly.entity_id
_entity_poly.type
_entity_poly.pdbx_seq_one_letter_code
_entity_poly.pdbx_strand_id
1 'polypeptide(L)' 'PRCGDPLSGSPSLTQSRHSLHLRDCAAALARYGRERRQDLGLAAERLRLARRHLGHITGQVGTEDVLDIIFRDFCVGK' A
#
# COMPACT_ATOMS: atom_id res chain seq x y z
N PRO A 1 18.70 29.54 -8.70
CA PRO A 1 17.52 28.64 -8.80
C PRO A 1 17.49 27.67 -7.62
N ARG A 2 16.87 28.08 -6.50
CA ARG A 2 16.77 27.24 -5.30
C ARG A 2 15.69 26.20 -5.53
N CYS A 3 16.04 24.93 -5.40
CA CYS A 3 15.09 23.82 -5.37
C CYS A 3 14.13 24.10 -4.21
N GLY A 4 12.83 24.20 -4.50
CA GLY A 4 11.78 24.43 -3.50
C GLY A 4 11.72 23.24 -2.56
N ASP A 5 11.71 23.53 -1.26
CA ASP A 5 11.60 22.53 -0.22
C ASP A 5 10.30 21.73 -0.43
N PRO A 6 10.34 20.39 -0.63
CA PRO A 6 9.15 19.55 -0.90
C PRO A 6 8.15 19.50 0.27
N LEU A 7 8.48 20.16 1.38
CA LEU A 7 7.63 20.35 2.55
C LEU A 7 6.95 21.73 2.58
N SER A 8 7.34 22.67 1.71
CA SER A 8 6.87 24.07 1.72
C SER A 8 5.70 24.35 0.76
N GLY A 9 5.21 23.34 0.02
CA GLY A 9 4.07 23.46 -0.91
C GLY A 9 3.00 22.41 -0.64
N SER A 10 1.77 22.67 -1.11
CA SER A 10 0.67 21.70 -1.08
C SER A 10 1.17 20.35 -1.62
N PRO A 11 0.99 19.23 -0.89
CA PRO A 11 1.60 17.99 -1.29
C PRO A 11 1.10 17.60 -2.68
N SER A 12 2.03 17.24 -3.57
CA SER A 12 1.66 16.79 -4.91
C SER A 12 0.71 15.59 -4.82
N LEU A 13 -0.12 15.36 -5.83
CA LEU A 13 -1.04 14.21 -5.85
C LEU A 13 -0.28 12.88 -5.66
N THR A 14 0.94 12.79 -6.20
CA THR A 14 1.87 11.65 -6.03
C THR A 14 2.37 11.52 -4.59
N GLN A 15 2.78 12.62 -3.95
CA GLN A 15 3.22 12.63 -2.54
C GLN A 15 2.08 12.23 -1.59
N SER A 16 0.85 12.69 -1.87
CA SER A 16 -0.35 12.33 -1.12
C SER A 16 -0.67 10.84 -1.24
N ARG A 17 -0.57 10.27 -2.45
CA ARG A 17 -0.74 8.83 -2.70
C ARG A 17 0.33 7.97 -2.01
N HIS A 18 1.60 8.34 -2.13
CA HIS A 18 2.68 7.60 -1.45
C HIS A 18 2.52 7.67 0.07
N SER A 19 2.15 8.83 0.62
CA SER A 19 1.91 8.98 2.06
C SER A 19 0.77 8.10 2.54
N LEU A 20 -0.31 7.96 1.75
CA LEU A 20 -1.40 7.04 2.05
C LEU A 20 -0.91 5.59 2.10
N HIS A 21 -0.21 5.12 1.05
CA HIS A 21 0.30 3.74 1.02
C HIS A 21 1.31 3.46 2.14
N LEU A 22 2.15 4.43 2.52
CA LEU A 22 3.07 4.29 3.66
C LEU A 22 2.30 4.13 4.98
N ARG A 23 1.24 4.94 5.19
CA ARG A 23 0.38 4.82 6.39
C ARG A 23 -0.31 3.48 6.46
N ASP A 24 -0.87 3.01 5.34
CA ASP A 24 -1.57 1.72 5.28
C ASP A 24 -0.61 0.55 5.47
N CYS A 25 0.60 0.62 4.89
CA CYS A 25 1.67 -0.34 5.13
C CYS A 25 2.02 -0.43 6.62
N ALA A 26 2.24 0.72 7.27
CA ALA A 26 2.55 0.75 8.70
C ALA A 26 1.40 0.17 9.54
N ALA A 27 0.16 0.47 9.20
CA ALA A 27 -1.02 -0.08 9.89
C ALA A 27 -1.12 -1.61 9.74
N ALA A 28 -0.82 -2.14 8.55
CA ALA A 28 -0.79 -3.58 8.30
C ALA A 28 0.30 -4.28 9.12
N LEU A 29 1.52 -3.72 9.17
CA LEU A 29 2.61 -4.24 9.99
C LEU A 29 2.29 -4.20 11.50
N ALA A 30 1.61 -3.14 11.96
CA ALA A 30 1.15 -3.05 13.35
C ALA A 30 0.10 -4.13 13.69
N ARG A 31 -0.78 -4.49 12.74
CA ARG A 31 -1.72 -5.61 12.88
C ARG A 31 -1.01 -6.96 12.88
N TYR A 32 -0.06 -7.16 11.97
CA TYR A 32 0.79 -8.35 11.94
C TYR A 32 1.42 -8.63 13.31
N GLY A 33 2.01 -7.62 13.96
CA GLY A 33 2.64 -7.78 15.27
C GLY A 33 1.70 -8.28 16.37
N ARG A 34 0.40 -7.96 16.27
CA ARG A 34 -0.66 -8.41 17.19
C ARG A 34 -1.16 -9.81 16.84
N GLU A 35 -1.40 -10.06 15.55
CA GLU A 35 -2.03 -11.29 15.06
C GLU A 35 -1.04 -12.46 14.97
N ARG A 36 0.28 -12.22 14.86
CA ARG A 36 1.33 -13.27 14.74
C ARG A 36 1.33 -14.31 15.87
N ARG A 37 0.78 -13.97 17.03
CA ARG A 37 0.70 -14.86 18.21
C ARG A 37 -0.62 -15.63 18.28
N GLN A 38 -1.63 -15.21 17.53
CA GLN A 38 -2.98 -15.77 17.57
C GLN A 38 -3.26 -16.64 16.35
N ASP A 39 -2.91 -16.15 15.16
CA ASP A 39 -3.20 -16.82 13.90
C ASP A 39 -2.11 -16.48 12.85
N LEU A 40 -1.37 -17.51 12.43
CA LEU A 40 -0.31 -17.37 11.44
C LEU A 40 -0.84 -17.06 10.03
N GLY A 41 -2.02 -17.56 9.67
CA GLY A 41 -2.65 -17.27 8.39
C GLY A 41 -3.09 -15.81 8.30
N LEU A 42 -3.73 -15.30 9.35
CA LEU A 42 -4.10 -13.89 9.41
C LEU A 42 -2.86 -12.98 9.42
N ALA A 43 -1.83 -13.36 10.16
CA ALA A 43 -0.55 -12.65 10.18
C ALA A 43 0.13 -12.64 8.80
N ALA A 44 0.14 -13.77 8.08
CA ALA A 44 0.67 -13.84 6.71
C ALA A 44 -0.09 -12.91 5.77
N GLU A 45 -1.42 -12.83 5.89
CA GLU A 45 -2.24 -11.91 5.08
C GLU A 45 -1.89 -10.44 5.37
N ARG A 46 -1.58 -10.06 6.61
CA ARG A 46 -1.09 -8.70 6.91
C ARG A 46 0.24 -8.38 6.27
N LEU A 47 1.17 -9.34 6.24
CA LEU A 47 2.44 -9.17 5.54
C LEU A 47 2.23 -9.04 4.02
N ARG A 48 1.33 -9.83 3.45
CA ARG A 48 0.94 -9.72 2.03
C ARG A 48 0.40 -8.32 1.72
N LEU A 49 -0.48 -7.80 2.59
CA LEU A 49 -1.04 -6.46 2.46
C LEU A 49 0.01 -5.35 2.59
N ALA A 50 0.92 -5.46 3.57
CA ALA A 50 2.02 -4.51 3.74
C ALA A 50 2.94 -4.47 2.50
N ARG A 51 3.31 -5.64 1.97
CA ARG A 51 4.11 -5.78 0.74
C ARG A 51 3.45 -5.07 -0.44
N ARG A 52 2.14 -5.24 -0.61
CA ARG A 52 1.38 -4.61 -1.70
C ARG A 52 1.44 -3.08 -1.63
N HIS A 53 1.26 -2.50 -0.44
CA HIS A 53 1.36 -1.06 -0.26
C HIS A 53 2.77 -0.53 -0.60
N LEU A 54 3.82 -1.27 -0.24
CA LEU A 54 5.19 -0.96 -0.65
C LEU A 54 5.40 -1.07 -2.17
N GLY A 55 4.77 -2.07 -2.80
CA GLY A 55 4.78 -2.25 -4.24
C GLY A 55 4.22 -1.04 -5.00
N HIS A 56 3.11 -0.47 -4.51
CA HIS A 56 2.53 0.75 -5.07
C HIS A 56 3.43 1.99 -4.97
N ILE A 57 4.34 2.05 -4.00
CA ILE A 57 5.29 3.16 -3.82
C ILE A 57 6.53 2.97 -4.69
N THR A 58 7.02 1.74 -4.80
CA THR A 58 8.26 1.39 -5.51
C THR A 58 8.06 1.08 -6.99
N GLY A 59 6.80 1.02 -7.45
CA GLY A 59 6.45 0.59 -8.80
C GLY A 59 6.56 -0.93 -9.00
N GLN A 60 6.81 -1.69 -7.93
CA GLN A 60 6.86 -3.15 -7.96
C GLN A 60 5.45 -3.72 -7.75
N VAL A 61 4.75 -4.00 -8.84
CA VAL A 61 3.40 -4.58 -8.82
C VAL A 61 3.53 -6.06 -9.21
N GLY A 62 3.24 -6.97 -8.27
CA GLY A 62 3.31 -8.41 -8.53
C GLY A 62 2.16 -8.90 -9.41
N THR A 63 2.24 -10.13 -9.93
CA THR A 63 1.15 -10.74 -10.72
C THR A 63 -0.19 -10.76 -9.96
N GLU A 64 -0.15 -10.97 -8.65
CA GLU A 64 -1.31 -10.96 -7.76
C GLU A 64 -1.96 -9.56 -7.68
N ASP A 65 -1.16 -8.49 -7.76
CA ASP A 65 -1.63 -7.11 -7.71
C ASP A 65 -2.23 -6.65 -9.06
N VAL A 66 -1.69 -7.16 -10.18
CA VAL A 66 -2.24 -6.95 -11.52
C VAL A 66 -3.61 -7.60 -11.65
N LEU A 67 -3.78 -8.82 -11.13
CA LEU A 67 -5.09 -9.48 -11.10
C LEU A 67 -6.10 -8.65 -10.31
N ASP A 68 -5.75 -8.14 -9.13
CA ASP A 68 -6.65 -7.27 -8.38
C ASP A 68 -6.98 -5.95 -9.10
N ILE A 69 -6.06 -5.37 -9.88
CA ILE A 69 -6.36 -4.16 -10.69
C ILE A 69 -7.34 -4.52 -11.81
N ILE A 70 -7.05 -5.60 -12.55
CA ILE A 70 -7.94 -6.12 -13.60
C ILE A 70 -9.32 -6.42 -13.01
N PHE A 71 -9.40 -7.07 -11.84
CA PHE A 71 -10.66 -7.45 -11.23
C PHE A 71 -11.36 -6.31 -10.48
N ARG A 72 -10.65 -5.25 -10.05
CA ARG A 72 -11.24 -4.09 -9.37
C ARG A 72 -11.97 -3.14 -10.33
N ASP A 73 -11.53 -3.05 -11.58
CA ASP A 73 -12.29 -2.38 -12.64
C ASP A 73 -13.44 -3.26 -13.20
N PHE A 74 -13.52 -4.52 -12.77
CA PHE A 74 -14.54 -5.49 -13.16
C PHE A 74 -15.77 -5.55 -12.23
N CYS A 75 -16.01 -4.52 -11.41
CA CYS A 75 -17.28 -4.39 -10.69
C CYS A 75 -18.22 -3.41 -11.41
N VAL A 76 -19.10 -3.93 -12.27
CA VAL A 76 -20.56 -3.69 -12.40
C VAL A 76 -20.96 -4.07 -13.83
N GLY A 77 -21.33 -5.33 -14.06
CA GLY A 77 -22.04 -5.72 -15.29
C GLY A 77 -21.53 -6.96 -16.00
N LYS A 78 -21.54 -8.11 -15.33
CA LYS A 78 -22.10 -9.36 -15.85
C LYS A 78 -22.50 -10.27 -14.70
#